data_AF-A0A3D4CYX3-F1
#
_entry.id   AF-A0A3D4CYX3-F1
#
_cell.length_a   1.000
_cell.length_b   1.000
_cell.length_c   1.000
_cell.angle_alpha   90.00
_cell.angle_beta   90.00
_cell.angle_gamma   90.00
#
_symmetry.space_group_name_H-M   'P 1'
#
loop_
_entity.id
_entity.type
_entity.pdbx_description
1 polymer ?
#
loop_
_entity_poly.entity_id
_entity_poly.type
_entity_poly.pdbx_seq_one_letter_code
_entity_poly.pdbx_strand_id
1 'polypeptide(L)'
;MKAGAVATVKSGPISISVYYLKSKGTYEAKWAEDGREKRIQNKDVETLKRRLRKQAKRLSGNAPAAETLTADELRMVQVIREKGITMSDLESVQTYESVTVQEAASRLLESKKDTSTDNQRTLRTQLAQFGRKFGKRKIASVTTTEIDAWLRKVANNPRTRRNKRASIVTLWRWARDKGLLPQDIQTAAERTDYPSVQKQKRSQVIETWTAGELKKMLKAVPHSYVPWIALSAFAGIRTLELFPNEKDPANRKRVLEWEDIILTGKEPRIIVPAAVSKTAEKRTVPVSEPLAGWLKETNNRTGPVCNCVVPWKGVKSRGGKSVIDLITDALQANWKRNALRHSYGTYRVLETDHVGKVALEMGNSERVVKNHYHDAGRRKAESKKWFSLGPDTVSRKLEVVA
;
A
#
# COMPACT_ATOMS: atom_id res chain seq x y z
N MET A 1 -22.87 -64.45 34.41
CA MET A 1 -21.96 -64.37 33.24
C MET A 1 -21.38 -62.97 33.15
N LYS A 2 -20.06 -62.79 33.33
CA LYS A 2 -19.41 -61.49 33.10
C LYS A 2 -19.61 -61.15 31.61
N ALA A 3 -20.36 -60.11 31.32
CA ALA A 3 -20.53 -59.64 29.95
C ALA A 3 -19.14 -59.35 29.36
N GLY A 4 -18.85 -59.90 28.18
CA GLY A 4 -17.61 -59.61 27.46
C GLY A 4 -17.47 -58.10 27.23
N ALA A 5 -16.23 -57.65 27.04
CA ALA A 5 -15.98 -56.25 26.69
C ALA A 5 -16.76 -55.92 25.40
N VAL A 6 -17.57 -54.86 25.43
CA VAL A 6 -18.35 -54.40 24.27
C VAL A 6 -17.51 -53.57 23.30
N ALA A 7 -16.36 -53.07 23.77
CA ALA A 7 -15.33 -52.46 22.94
C ALA A 7 -14.00 -52.43 23.69
N THR A 8 -12.91 -52.22 22.94
CA THR A 8 -11.59 -51.98 23.49
C THR A 8 -10.95 -50.79 22.77
N VAL A 9 -10.38 -49.87 23.55
CA VAL A 9 -9.65 -48.71 23.04
C VAL A 9 -8.16 -48.94 23.23
N LYS A 10 -7.39 -48.85 22.14
CA LYS A 10 -5.94 -49.07 22.13
C LYS A 10 -5.20 -47.79 21.77
N SER A 11 -4.06 -47.55 22.43
CA SER A 11 -3.07 -46.53 22.06
C SER A 11 -1.69 -46.99 22.54
N GLY A 12 -0.78 -47.28 21.61
CA GLY A 12 0.52 -47.86 21.94
C GLY A 12 0.37 -49.16 22.77
N PRO A 13 1.10 -49.30 23.90
CA PRO A 13 0.99 -50.47 24.78
C PRO A 13 -0.28 -50.47 25.66
N ILE A 14 -1.05 -49.37 25.67
CA ILE A 14 -2.23 -49.23 26.54
C ILE A 14 -3.47 -49.76 25.83
N SER A 15 -4.21 -50.63 26.52
CA SER A 15 -5.48 -51.18 26.07
C SER A 15 -6.51 -51.08 27.20
N ILE A 16 -7.59 -50.33 26.97
CA ILE A 16 -8.67 -50.12 27.95
C ILE A 16 -9.96 -50.76 27.42
N SER A 17 -10.47 -51.72 28.17
CA SER A 17 -11.72 -52.43 27.86
C SER A 17 -12.94 -51.66 28.37
N VAL A 18 -14.01 -51.69 27.57
CA VAL A 18 -15.32 -51.07 27.87
C VAL A 18 -16.32 -52.18 28.13
N TYR A 19 -17.09 -52.04 29.21
CA TYR A 19 -18.12 -52.98 29.63
C TYR A 19 -19.47 -52.29 29.73
N TYR A 20 -20.55 -52.98 29.38
CA TYR A 20 -21.90 -52.45 29.57
C TYR A 20 -22.46 -52.85 30.94
N LEU A 21 -22.82 -51.86 31.75
CA LEU A 21 -23.44 -52.03 33.06
C LEU A 21 -24.97 -52.02 32.93
N LYS A 22 -25.56 -53.21 32.79
CA LYS A 22 -27.02 -53.38 32.68
C LYS A 22 -27.80 -52.70 33.82
N SER A 23 -27.28 -52.72 35.05
CA SER A 23 -27.94 -52.13 36.23
C SER A 23 -28.08 -50.61 36.16
N LYS A 24 -27.26 -49.93 35.36
CA LYS A 24 -27.23 -48.46 35.27
C LYS A 24 -27.57 -47.93 33.88
N GLY A 25 -27.70 -48.81 32.88
CA GLY A 25 -27.86 -48.41 31.48
C GLY A 25 -26.67 -47.58 30.97
N THR A 26 -25.46 -47.84 31.49
CA THR A 26 -24.24 -47.11 31.14
C THR A 26 -23.13 -48.05 30.73
N TYR A 27 -22.20 -47.53 29.94
CA TYR A 27 -20.92 -48.16 29.64
C TYR A 27 -19.88 -47.69 30.67
N GLU A 28 -19.04 -48.60 31.15
CA GLU A 28 -17.94 -48.35 32.08
C GLU A 28 -16.62 -48.83 31.50
N ALA A 29 -15.56 -48.08 31.79
CA ALA A 29 -14.19 -48.53 31.60
C ALA A 29 -13.36 -48.25 32.84
N LYS A 30 -12.40 -49.13 33.11
CA LYS A 30 -11.48 -49.08 34.26
C LYS A 30 -10.04 -49.20 33.78
N TRP A 31 -9.13 -48.48 34.41
CA TRP A 31 -7.68 -48.57 34.15
C TRP A 31 -6.88 -48.22 35.40
N ALA A 32 -5.61 -48.63 35.44
CA ALA A 32 -4.68 -48.27 36.50
C ALA A 32 -3.90 -47.01 36.11
N GLU A 33 -3.76 -46.08 37.05
CA GLU A 33 -2.99 -44.84 36.89
C GLU A 33 -2.41 -44.44 38.25
N ASP A 34 -1.09 -44.19 38.32
CA ASP A 34 -0.37 -43.83 39.55
C ASP A 34 -0.65 -44.79 40.73
N GLY A 35 -0.70 -46.09 40.45
CA GLY A 35 -0.98 -47.13 41.43
C GLY A 35 -2.44 -47.17 41.93
N ARG A 36 -3.37 -46.41 41.32
CA ARG A 36 -4.79 -46.37 41.70
C ARG A 36 -5.70 -46.78 40.54
N GLU A 37 -6.76 -47.53 40.83
CA GLU A 37 -7.81 -47.82 39.84
C GLU A 37 -8.66 -46.56 39.60
N LYS A 38 -8.75 -46.16 38.33
CA LYS A 38 -9.65 -45.11 37.85
C LYS A 38 -10.78 -45.75 37.05
N ARG A 39 -11.95 -45.11 37.09
CA ARG A 39 -13.12 -45.54 36.32
C ARG A 39 -13.82 -44.35 35.68
N ILE A 40 -14.45 -44.57 34.53
CA ILE A 40 -15.33 -43.60 33.88
C ILE A 40 -16.55 -44.30 33.31
N GLN A 41 -17.71 -43.66 33.44
CA GLN A 41 -18.99 -44.16 32.93
C GLN A 41 -19.63 -43.17 31.96
N ASN A 42 -20.37 -43.67 30.96
CA ASN A 42 -21.19 -42.85 30.07
C ASN A 42 -22.38 -43.63 29.54
N LYS A 43 -23.50 -42.96 29.23
CA LYS A 43 -24.67 -43.60 28.58
C LYS A 43 -24.40 -43.94 27.10
N ASP A 44 -23.54 -43.18 26.43
CA ASP A 44 -23.17 -43.39 25.03
C ASP A 44 -21.76 -43.99 24.90
N VAL A 45 -21.66 -45.11 24.18
CA VAL A 45 -20.42 -45.86 23.99
C VAL A 45 -19.42 -45.10 23.11
N GLU A 46 -19.87 -44.31 22.13
CA GLU A 46 -18.95 -43.58 21.24
C GLU A 46 -18.33 -42.37 21.95
N THR A 47 -19.11 -41.65 22.75
CA THR A 47 -18.60 -40.62 23.65
C THR A 47 -17.61 -41.19 24.66
N LEU A 48 -17.88 -42.38 25.21
CA LEU A 48 -16.95 -43.07 26.10
C LEU A 48 -15.65 -43.44 25.39
N LYS A 49 -15.72 -44.05 24.20
CA LYS A 49 -14.55 -44.39 23.37
C LYS A 49 -13.70 -43.15 23.05
N ARG A 50 -14.32 -42.01 22.69
CA ARG A 50 -13.61 -40.76 22.42
C ARG A 50 -12.81 -40.28 23.64
N ARG A 51 -13.43 -40.29 24.83
CA ARG A 51 -12.75 -39.93 26.10
C ARG A 51 -11.62 -40.90 26.43
N LEU A 52 -11.86 -42.20 26.24
CA LEU A 52 -10.86 -43.24 26.46
C LEU A 52 -9.69 -43.18 25.49
N ARG A 53 -9.88 -42.75 24.23
CA ARG A 53 -8.77 -42.54 23.29
C ARG A 53 -7.84 -41.43 23.77
N LYS A 54 -8.39 -40.33 24.29
CA LYS A 54 -7.61 -39.24 24.90
C LYS A 54 -6.83 -39.75 26.11
N GLN A 55 -7.45 -40.60 26.94
CA GLN A 55 -6.77 -41.19 28.09
C GLN A 55 -5.70 -42.23 27.73
N ALA A 56 -6.00 -43.15 26.82
CA ALA A 56 -5.04 -44.13 26.35
C ALA A 56 -3.81 -43.45 25.70
N LYS A 57 -4.00 -42.34 24.96
CA LYS A 57 -2.91 -41.55 24.38
C LYS A 57 -2.05 -40.84 25.44
N ARG A 58 -2.65 -40.38 26.54
CA ARG A 58 -1.94 -39.82 27.69
C ARG A 58 -1.13 -40.90 28.43
N LEU A 59 -1.75 -42.04 28.70
CA LEU A 59 -1.13 -43.18 29.37
C LEU A 59 -0.04 -43.84 28.52
N SER A 60 -0.13 -43.77 27.19
CA SER A 60 0.86 -44.34 26.27
C SER A 60 2.12 -43.49 26.09
N GLY A 61 2.34 -42.45 26.91
CA GLY A 61 3.62 -41.75 27.00
C GLY A 61 3.91 -40.69 25.92
N ASN A 62 2.88 -40.14 25.24
CA ASN A 62 3.07 -39.01 24.32
C ASN A 62 2.79 -37.64 24.96
N ALA A 63 2.94 -37.53 26.28
CA ALA A 63 3.12 -36.28 26.98
C ALA A 63 4.48 -36.37 27.69
N PRO A 64 5.42 -35.41 27.49
CA PRO A 64 6.68 -35.45 28.21
C PRO A 64 6.39 -35.43 29.71
N ALA A 65 6.98 -36.37 30.44
CA ALA A 65 7.01 -36.29 31.89
C ALA A 65 7.68 -34.97 32.27
N ALA A 66 7.21 -34.29 33.32
CA ALA A 66 7.78 -33.00 33.74
C ALA A 66 9.30 -33.08 34.01
N GLU A 67 9.81 -34.29 34.23
CA GLU A 67 11.21 -34.67 34.45
C GLU A 67 12.09 -34.58 33.19
N THR A 68 11.53 -34.51 31.98
CA THR A 68 12.30 -34.35 30.72
C THR A 68 12.34 -32.92 30.18
N LEU A 69 11.71 -31.97 30.88
CA LEU A 69 11.72 -30.57 30.49
C LEU A 69 13.03 -29.91 30.92
N THR A 70 13.68 -29.22 29.99
CA THR A 70 14.81 -28.35 30.31
C THR A 70 14.39 -27.23 31.27
N ALA A 71 15.35 -26.61 31.96
CA ALA A 71 15.06 -25.50 32.87
C ALA A 71 14.32 -24.33 32.18
N ASP A 72 14.55 -24.11 30.88
CA ASP A 72 13.82 -23.11 30.09
C ASP A 72 12.38 -23.53 29.79
N GLU A 73 12.15 -24.80 29.48
CA GLU A 73 10.82 -25.32 29.22
C GLU A 73 9.97 -25.35 30.51
N LEU A 74 10.57 -25.68 31.65
CA LEU A 74 9.93 -25.55 32.97
C LEU A 74 9.52 -24.11 33.26
N ARG A 75 10.40 -23.13 32.99
CA ARG A 75 10.07 -21.70 33.12
C ARG A 75 8.89 -21.31 32.24
N MET A 76 8.84 -21.76 30.98
CA MET A 76 7.71 -21.49 30.10
C MET A 76 6.41 -22.09 30.62
N VAL A 77 6.42 -23.35 31.06
CA VAL A 77 5.24 -24.02 31.61
C VAL A 77 4.75 -23.30 32.89
N GLN A 78 5.67 -22.82 33.71
CA GLN A 78 5.36 -22.06 34.92
C GLN A 78 4.69 -20.72 34.60
N VAL A 79 5.21 -19.98 33.61
CA VAL A 79 4.59 -18.73 33.11
C VAL A 79 3.20 -18.99 32.50
N ILE A 80 3.04 -20.08 31.75
CA ILE A 80 1.74 -20.49 31.18
C ILE A 80 0.72 -20.75 32.30
N ARG A 81 1.15 -21.44 33.36
CA ARG A 81 0.32 -21.76 34.53
C ARG A 81 -0.03 -20.52 35.35
N GLU A 82 0.92 -19.63 35.60
CA GLU A 82 0.70 -18.34 36.30
C GLU A 82 -0.28 -17.44 35.55
N LYS A 83 -0.29 -17.51 34.22
CA LYS A 83 -1.24 -16.79 33.36
C LYS A 83 -2.61 -17.47 33.26
N GLY A 84 -2.82 -18.59 33.95
CA GLY A 84 -4.10 -19.30 33.97
C GLY A 84 -4.50 -19.97 32.65
N ILE A 85 -3.53 -20.21 31.76
CA ILE A 85 -3.77 -20.82 30.45
C ILE A 85 -4.06 -22.31 30.64
N THR A 86 -5.24 -22.75 30.22
CA THR A 86 -5.70 -24.14 30.35
C THR A 86 -5.24 -25.00 29.17
N MET A 87 -5.35 -26.33 29.31
CA MET A 87 -5.15 -27.25 28.18
C MET A 87 -6.14 -27.01 27.04
N SER A 88 -7.36 -26.52 27.34
CA SER A 88 -8.33 -26.13 26.31
C SER A 88 -7.85 -24.88 25.56
N ASP A 89 -7.21 -23.94 26.25
CA ASP A 89 -6.62 -22.75 25.64
C ASP A 89 -5.43 -23.15 24.75
N LEU A 90 -4.59 -24.09 25.19
CA LEU A 90 -3.50 -24.65 24.38
C LEU A 90 -4.02 -25.46 23.16
N GLU A 91 -5.09 -26.24 23.34
CA GLU A 91 -5.78 -26.95 22.26
C GLU A 91 -6.47 -25.99 21.27
N SER A 92 -6.78 -24.76 21.71
CA SER A 92 -7.28 -23.67 20.87
C SER A 92 -6.19 -22.81 20.22
N VAL A 93 -4.91 -23.00 20.59
CA VAL A 93 -3.79 -22.35 19.93
C VAL A 93 -3.75 -22.85 18.49
N GLN A 94 -4.28 -22.03 17.59
CA GLN A 94 -4.14 -22.22 16.15
C GLN A 94 -2.67 -22.46 15.84
N THR A 95 -2.35 -23.61 15.25
CA THR A 95 -1.03 -23.87 14.71
C THR A 95 -0.87 -23.04 13.45
N TYR A 96 -0.13 -21.94 13.53
CA TYR A 96 0.25 -21.11 12.40
C TYR A 96 1.71 -21.35 12.02
N GLU A 97 2.02 -21.19 10.75
CA GLU A 97 3.39 -21.38 10.25
C GLU A 97 4.32 -20.32 10.85
N SER A 98 5.39 -20.76 11.52
CA SER A 98 6.33 -19.87 12.19
C SER A 98 7.38 -19.33 11.22
N VAL A 99 7.07 -18.22 10.57
CA VAL A 99 7.98 -17.54 9.62
C VAL A 99 8.58 -16.26 10.18
N THR A 100 9.70 -15.83 9.57
CA THR A 100 10.28 -14.52 9.87
C THR A 100 9.53 -13.38 9.16
N VAL A 101 9.70 -12.14 9.62
CA VAL A 101 9.16 -10.95 8.94
C VAL A 101 9.71 -10.86 7.51
N GLN A 102 10.99 -11.14 7.32
CA GLN A 102 11.63 -11.10 5.99
C GLN A 102 11.01 -12.12 5.04
N GLU A 103 10.80 -13.34 5.50
CA GLU A 103 10.17 -14.40 4.72
C GLU A 103 8.72 -14.07 4.35
N ALA A 104 7.92 -13.62 5.32
CA ALA A 104 6.55 -13.18 5.07
C ALA A 104 6.51 -12.01 4.06
N ALA A 105 7.44 -11.05 4.17
CA ALA A 105 7.52 -9.94 3.24
C ALA A 105 7.88 -10.40 1.81
N SER A 106 8.81 -11.35 1.66
CA SER A 106 9.15 -11.93 0.36
C SER A 106 7.95 -12.63 -0.26
N ARG A 107 7.24 -13.47 0.50
CA ARG A 107 6.04 -14.17 0.01
C ARG A 107 4.89 -13.21 -0.33
N LEU A 108 4.70 -12.14 0.43
CA LEU A 108 3.74 -11.07 0.08
C LEU A 108 4.10 -10.43 -1.26
N LEU A 109 5.35 -10.02 -1.44
CA LEU A 109 5.80 -9.33 -2.65
C LEU A 109 5.64 -10.23 -3.88
N GLU A 110 5.93 -11.52 -3.74
CA GLU A 110 5.67 -12.53 -4.75
C GLU A 110 4.18 -12.58 -5.13
N SER A 111 3.28 -12.64 -4.14
CA SER A 111 1.83 -12.67 -4.37
C SER A 111 1.24 -11.38 -4.97
N LYS A 112 2.04 -10.31 -5.07
CA LYS A 112 1.63 -8.99 -5.58
C LYS A 112 2.26 -8.64 -6.93
N LYS A 113 2.92 -9.59 -7.60
CA LYS A 113 3.59 -9.39 -8.90
C LYS A 113 2.68 -8.86 -10.01
N ASP A 114 1.40 -9.18 -9.98
CA ASP A 114 0.42 -8.74 -11.00
C ASP A 114 -0.30 -7.43 -10.62
N THR A 115 0.08 -6.80 -9.51
CA THR A 115 -0.51 -5.53 -9.06
C THR A 115 0.27 -4.33 -9.60
N SER A 116 -0.27 -3.11 -9.48
CA SER A 116 0.41 -1.87 -9.87
C SER A 116 1.88 -1.83 -9.37
N THR A 117 2.81 -1.60 -10.30
CA THR A 117 4.26 -1.48 -10.08
C THR A 117 4.63 -0.45 -8.99
N ASP A 118 3.91 0.66 -8.91
CA ASP A 118 4.09 1.71 -7.90
C ASP A 118 3.73 1.21 -6.50
N ASN A 119 2.65 0.43 -6.39
CA ASN A 119 2.26 -0.21 -5.13
C ASN A 119 3.32 -1.24 -4.71
N GLN A 120 3.75 -2.10 -5.63
CA GLN A 120 4.81 -3.07 -5.36
C GLN A 120 6.10 -2.39 -4.90
N ARG A 121 6.52 -1.32 -5.57
CA ARG A 121 7.70 -0.54 -5.20
C ARG A 121 7.55 0.05 -3.80
N THR A 122 6.39 0.63 -3.51
CA THR A 122 6.10 1.22 -2.19
C THR A 122 6.20 0.17 -1.09
N LEU A 123 5.54 -0.99 -1.27
CA LEU A 123 5.62 -2.11 -0.34
C LEU A 123 7.07 -2.58 -0.19
N ARG A 124 7.78 -2.83 -1.29
CA ARG A 124 9.17 -3.30 -1.26
C ARG A 124 10.07 -2.34 -0.48
N THR A 125 10.02 -1.04 -0.77
CA THR A 125 10.86 -0.04 -0.08
C THR A 125 10.52 0.05 1.41
N GLN A 126 9.23 0.09 1.77
CA GLN A 126 8.84 0.29 3.16
C GLN A 126 9.06 -0.97 4.00
N LEU A 127 8.76 -2.15 3.45
CA LEU A 127 9.00 -3.43 4.11
C LEU A 127 10.50 -3.74 4.23
N ALA A 128 11.33 -3.37 3.25
CA ALA A 128 12.79 -3.47 3.39
C ALA A 128 13.31 -2.59 4.54
N GLN A 129 12.80 -1.36 4.69
CA GLN A 129 13.17 -0.50 5.81
C GLN A 129 12.74 -1.08 7.16
N PHE A 130 11.56 -1.68 7.24
CA PHE A 130 11.08 -2.36 8.43
C PHE A 130 11.92 -3.62 8.74
N GLY A 131 12.22 -4.40 7.71
CA GLY A 131 13.05 -5.60 7.74
C GLY A 131 14.47 -5.37 8.25
N ARG A 132 15.04 -4.16 8.07
CA ARG A 132 16.34 -3.81 8.67
C ARG A 132 16.37 -3.98 10.19
N LYS A 133 15.25 -3.77 10.88
CA LYS A 133 15.14 -3.94 12.34
C LYS A 133 14.52 -5.29 12.72
N PHE A 134 13.45 -5.70 12.05
CA PHE A 134 12.63 -6.84 12.48
C PHE A 134 12.73 -8.07 11.57
N GLY A 135 13.47 -7.99 10.46
CA GLY A 135 13.45 -8.98 9.37
C GLY A 135 13.72 -10.41 9.83
N LYS A 136 14.72 -10.60 10.70
CA LYS A 136 15.10 -11.92 11.23
C LYS A 136 14.18 -12.44 12.34
N ARG A 137 13.32 -11.59 12.90
CA ARG A 137 12.41 -11.99 13.98
C ARG A 137 11.19 -12.69 13.41
N LYS A 138 10.62 -13.62 14.19
CA LYS A 138 9.35 -14.25 13.86
C LYS A 138 8.25 -13.20 13.81
N ILE A 139 7.41 -13.23 12.77
CA ILE A 139 6.37 -12.21 12.56
C ILE A 139 5.38 -12.16 13.73
N ALA A 140 5.08 -13.32 14.32
CA ALA A 140 4.19 -13.45 15.48
C ALA A 140 4.77 -12.86 16.79
N SER A 141 6.09 -12.68 16.90
CA SER A 141 6.72 -12.17 18.13
C SER A 141 6.89 -10.65 18.15
N VAL A 142 6.62 -9.97 17.04
CA VAL A 142 6.71 -8.50 16.97
C VAL A 142 5.42 -7.89 17.53
N THR A 143 5.56 -7.06 18.55
CA THR A 143 4.43 -6.49 19.30
C THR A 143 3.94 -5.16 18.72
N THR A 144 2.71 -4.77 19.07
CA THR A 144 2.14 -3.46 18.71
C THR A 144 3.06 -2.30 19.14
N THR A 145 3.51 -2.32 20.40
CA THR A 145 4.36 -1.27 21.00
C THR A 145 5.66 -1.08 20.25
N GLU A 146 6.28 -2.17 19.79
CA GLU A 146 7.52 -2.12 19.01
C GLU A 146 7.32 -1.51 17.62
N ILE A 147 6.19 -1.82 16.98
CA ILE A 147 5.82 -1.24 15.69
C ILE A 147 5.58 0.27 15.85
N ASP A 148 4.84 0.69 16.89
CA ASP A 148 4.60 2.12 17.17
C ASP A 148 5.88 2.88 17.49
N ALA A 149 6.76 2.31 18.32
CA ALA A 149 8.06 2.89 18.61
C ALA A 149 8.91 3.04 17.34
N TRP A 150 8.89 2.04 16.46
CA TRP A 150 9.57 2.12 15.18
C TRP A 150 8.96 3.20 14.27
N LEU A 151 7.64 3.25 14.15
CA LEU A 151 6.91 4.22 13.33
C LEU A 151 7.19 5.66 13.75
N ARG A 152 7.25 5.94 15.07
CA ARG A 152 7.63 7.24 15.62
C ARG A 152 9.08 7.61 15.27
N LYS A 153 10.00 6.64 15.33
CA LYS A 153 11.43 6.86 15.03
C LYS A 153 11.73 7.12 13.55
N VAL A 154 11.05 6.44 12.63
CA VAL A 154 11.41 6.48 11.18
C VAL A 154 10.68 7.55 10.37
N ALA A 155 9.70 8.24 10.96
CA ALA A 155 8.90 9.23 10.25
C ALA A 155 8.33 10.32 11.17
N ASN A 156 8.87 11.54 11.05
CA ASN A 156 8.41 12.70 11.79
C ASN A 156 7.05 13.21 11.26
N ASN A 157 6.84 13.18 9.94
CA ASN A 157 5.56 13.59 9.32
C ASN A 157 4.46 12.53 9.56
N PRO A 158 3.30 12.90 10.14
CA PRO A 158 2.15 12.00 10.32
C PRO A 158 1.69 11.28 9.04
N ARG A 159 1.75 11.94 7.87
CA ARG A 159 1.33 11.34 6.59
C ARG A 159 2.29 10.23 6.17
N THR A 160 3.59 10.47 6.26
CA THR A 160 4.63 9.47 5.97
C THR A 160 4.52 8.29 6.94
N ARG A 161 4.30 8.57 8.23
CA ARG A 161 4.09 7.54 9.26
C ARG A 161 2.87 6.69 8.95
N ARG A 162 1.74 7.30 8.58
CA ARG A 162 0.52 6.60 8.16
C ARG A 162 0.77 5.70 6.95
N ASN A 163 1.49 6.19 5.94
CA ASN A 163 1.79 5.39 4.74
C ASN A 163 2.66 4.17 5.10
N LYS A 164 3.68 4.33 5.95
CA LYS A 164 4.51 3.21 6.45
C LYS A 164 3.68 2.19 7.24
N ARG A 165 2.83 2.67 8.15
CA ARG A 165 1.88 1.84 8.90
C ARG A 165 0.99 1.04 7.96
N ALA A 166 0.47 1.66 6.90
CA ALA A 166 -0.39 0.98 5.93
C ALA A 166 0.32 -0.22 5.28
N SER A 167 1.59 -0.08 4.87
CA SER A 167 2.34 -1.21 4.30
C SER A 167 2.60 -2.33 5.31
N ILE A 168 2.87 -1.99 6.58
CA ILE A 168 3.04 -2.98 7.65
C ILE A 168 1.72 -3.71 7.92
N VAL A 169 0.61 -2.98 8.01
CA VAL A 169 -0.74 -3.57 8.16
C VAL A 169 -1.07 -4.49 6.99
N THR A 170 -0.72 -4.11 5.76
CA THR A 170 -0.88 -4.97 4.58
C THR A 170 -0.14 -6.29 4.74
N LEU A 171 1.12 -6.26 5.23
CA LEU A 171 1.89 -7.47 5.49
C LEU A 171 1.25 -8.35 6.58
N TRP A 172 0.86 -7.77 7.70
CA TRP A 172 0.27 -8.53 8.81
C TRP A 172 -1.09 -9.13 8.46
N ARG A 173 -1.96 -8.39 7.77
CA ARG A 173 -3.24 -8.92 7.29
C ARG A 173 -3.03 -10.07 6.33
N TRP A 174 -2.15 -9.89 5.34
CA TRP A 174 -1.82 -10.95 4.41
C TRP A 174 -1.24 -12.18 5.12
N ALA A 175 -0.36 -11.98 6.10
CA ALA A 175 0.22 -13.07 6.87
C ALA A 175 -0.83 -13.85 7.68
N ARG A 176 -1.79 -13.14 8.30
CA ARG A 176 -2.96 -13.74 8.93
C ARG A 176 -3.78 -14.57 7.93
N ASP A 177 -4.14 -13.98 6.81
CA ASP A 177 -4.97 -14.64 5.79
C ASP A 177 -4.28 -15.87 5.18
N LYS A 178 -2.95 -15.95 5.25
CA LYS A 178 -2.14 -17.11 4.82
C LYS A 178 -1.81 -18.10 5.94
N GLY A 179 -2.38 -17.94 7.14
CA GLY A 179 -2.15 -18.86 8.26
C GLY A 179 -0.75 -18.77 8.86
N LEU A 180 -0.07 -17.63 8.70
CA LEU A 180 1.23 -17.31 9.31
C LEU A 180 1.08 -16.59 10.66
N LEU A 181 -0.15 -16.20 10.99
CA LEU A 181 -0.59 -15.60 12.24
C LEU A 181 -1.98 -16.17 12.59
N PRO A 182 -2.43 -16.08 13.85
CA PRO A 182 -3.78 -16.50 14.23
C PRO A 182 -4.86 -15.75 13.43
N GLN A 183 -5.78 -16.49 12.83
CA GLN A 183 -6.75 -16.01 11.84
C GLN A 183 -7.91 -15.23 12.46
N ASP A 184 -8.31 -15.57 13.67
CA ASP A 184 -9.55 -15.08 14.29
C ASP A 184 -9.35 -13.83 15.16
N ILE A 185 -8.13 -13.27 15.20
CA ILE A 185 -7.82 -12.10 16.02
C ILE A 185 -7.23 -10.97 15.19
N GLN A 186 -7.43 -9.75 15.67
CA GLN A 186 -6.80 -8.57 15.12
C GLN A 186 -5.28 -8.64 15.31
N THR A 187 -4.54 -8.35 14.24
CA THR A 187 -3.08 -8.44 14.25
C THR A 187 -2.40 -7.34 15.07
N ALA A 188 -1.16 -7.57 15.51
CA ALA A 188 -0.36 -6.56 16.21
C ALA A 188 -0.25 -5.25 15.42
N ALA A 189 0.00 -5.32 14.11
CA ALA A 189 0.07 -4.15 13.25
C ALA A 189 -1.25 -3.39 13.15
N GLU A 190 -2.39 -4.07 13.13
CA GLU A 190 -3.70 -3.42 13.05
C GLU A 190 -4.05 -2.64 14.31
N ARG A 191 -3.56 -3.09 15.47
CA ARG A 191 -3.75 -2.45 16.77
C ARG A 191 -2.85 -1.23 17.01
N THR A 192 -1.88 -0.97 16.12
CA THR A 192 -0.98 0.19 16.26
C THR A 192 -1.74 1.51 16.18
N ASP A 193 -1.20 2.55 16.82
CA ASP A 193 -1.80 3.89 16.79
C ASP A 193 -2.06 4.33 15.35
N TYR A 194 -3.27 4.82 15.08
CA TYR A 194 -3.57 5.42 13.79
C TYR A 194 -3.09 6.88 13.79
N PRO A 195 -2.03 7.24 13.03
CA PRO A 195 -1.49 8.58 13.12
C PRO A 195 -2.54 9.59 12.68
N SER A 196 -2.96 10.45 13.61
CA SER A 196 -3.79 11.60 13.28
C SER A 196 -3.00 12.50 12.34
N VAL A 197 -3.45 12.54 11.09
CA VAL A 197 -3.01 13.56 10.15
C VAL A 197 -4.00 14.66 10.37
N GLN A 198 -3.58 15.72 11.07
CA GLN A 198 -4.37 16.95 11.12
C GLN A 198 -4.81 17.23 9.69
N LYS A 199 -6.11 17.37 9.46
CA LYS A 199 -6.59 17.88 8.17
C LYS A 199 -5.78 19.15 7.93
N GLN A 200 -5.10 19.25 6.79
CA GLN A 200 -4.46 20.51 6.42
C GLN A 200 -5.52 21.58 6.68
N LYS A 201 -5.24 22.53 7.58
CA LYS A 201 -6.13 23.66 7.77
C LYS A 201 -6.37 24.21 6.37
N ARG A 202 -7.60 24.61 6.03
CA ARG A 202 -7.93 25.19 4.71
C ARG A 202 -6.96 26.33 4.32
N SER A 203 -6.28 26.93 5.30
CA SER A 203 -5.24 27.94 5.15
C SER A 203 -3.89 27.46 4.58
N GLN A 204 -3.57 26.16 4.53
CA GLN A 204 -2.38 25.69 3.79
C GLN A 204 -2.72 25.65 2.31
N VAL A 205 -2.59 26.81 1.70
CA VAL A 205 -2.69 27.02 0.26
C VAL A 205 -1.76 26.04 -0.45
N ILE A 206 -2.30 25.27 -1.39
CA ILE A 206 -1.48 24.39 -2.22
C ILE A 206 -0.44 25.22 -2.98
N GLU A 207 0.77 24.71 -3.09
CA GLU A 207 1.81 25.41 -3.85
C GLU A 207 1.40 25.54 -5.32
N THR A 208 1.32 26.78 -5.76
CA THR A 208 1.05 27.16 -7.15
C THR A 208 2.21 28.00 -7.69
N TRP A 209 2.29 28.06 -9.01
CA TRP A 209 3.12 28.99 -9.74
C TRP A 209 2.29 30.19 -10.17
N THR A 210 2.92 31.35 -10.22
CA THR A 210 2.36 32.57 -10.80
C THR A 210 2.55 32.57 -12.31
N ALA A 211 1.79 33.41 -13.02
CA ALA A 211 2.00 33.65 -14.45
C ALA A 211 3.43 34.13 -14.78
N GLY A 212 4.02 34.97 -13.91
CA GLY A 212 5.40 35.43 -14.06
C GLY A 212 6.43 34.29 -13.94
N GLU A 213 6.25 33.38 -12.97
CA GLU A 213 7.09 32.19 -12.84
C GLU A 213 6.90 31.24 -14.03
N LEU A 214 5.67 30.99 -14.50
CA LEU A 214 5.42 30.17 -15.68
C LEU A 214 6.10 30.76 -16.93
N LYS A 215 6.02 32.08 -17.14
CA LYS A 215 6.70 32.76 -18.24
C LYS A 215 8.22 32.53 -18.20
N LYS A 216 8.84 32.62 -17.02
CA LYS A 216 10.27 32.33 -16.83
C LYS A 216 10.59 30.85 -17.13
N MET A 217 9.76 29.91 -16.65
CA MET A 217 9.95 28.47 -16.92
C MET A 217 9.90 28.17 -18.40
N LEU A 218 8.88 28.66 -19.10
CA LEU A 218 8.75 28.49 -20.54
C LEU A 218 10.05 28.97 -21.20
N LYS A 219 10.51 30.18 -20.94
CA LYS A 219 11.78 30.69 -21.52
C LYS A 219 13.03 29.87 -21.19
N ALA A 220 13.10 29.25 -20.01
CA ALA A 220 14.30 28.57 -19.52
C ALA A 220 14.45 27.12 -20.03
N VAL A 221 13.34 26.42 -20.28
CA VAL A 221 13.40 25.00 -20.66
C VAL A 221 13.84 24.83 -22.12
N PRO A 222 14.59 23.76 -22.47
CA PRO A 222 14.82 23.39 -23.87
C PRO A 222 13.50 23.15 -24.62
N HIS A 223 13.50 23.33 -25.94
CA HIS A 223 12.30 23.18 -26.79
C HIS A 223 11.62 21.81 -26.62
N SER A 224 12.38 20.74 -26.45
CA SER A 224 11.86 19.38 -26.23
C SER A 224 11.09 19.19 -24.91
N TYR A 225 11.13 20.15 -23.99
CA TYR A 225 10.37 20.14 -22.73
C TYR A 225 9.18 21.12 -22.73
N VAL A 226 8.98 21.88 -23.81
CA VAL A 226 7.83 22.80 -23.93
C VAL A 226 6.49 22.08 -23.84
N PRO A 227 6.27 20.94 -24.54
CA PRO A 227 5.04 20.19 -24.40
C PRO A 227 4.75 19.80 -22.95
N TRP A 228 5.77 19.41 -22.19
CA TRP A 228 5.60 19.05 -20.78
C TRP A 228 5.09 20.21 -19.94
N ILE A 229 5.76 21.37 -20.03
CA ILE A 229 5.37 22.55 -19.27
C ILE A 229 3.97 23.01 -19.69
N ALA A 230 3.72 23.13 -20.99
CA ALA A 230 2.44 23.59 -21.53
C ALA A 230 1.27 22.68 -21.14
N LEU A 231 1.38 21.36 -21.34
CA LEU A 231 0.31 20.41 -20.98
C LEU A 231 0.04 20.38 -19.48
N SER A 232 1.09 20.48 -18.65
CA SER A 232 0.93 20.50 -17.20
C SER A 232 0.30 21.82 -16.73
N ALA A 233 0.64 22.94 -17.35
CA ALA A 233 0.21 24.30 -16.97
C ALA A 233 -1.18 24.68 -17.48
N PHE A 234 -1.55 24.26 -18.69
CA PHE A 234 -2.77 24.69 -19.37
C PHE A 234 -3.82 23.59 -19.54
N ALA A 235 -3.47 22.32 -19.28
CA ALA A 235 -4.42 21.19 -19.28
C ALA A 235 -4.34 20.34 -18.00
N GLY A 236 -3.48 20.73 -17.03
CA GLY A 236 -3.34 20.02 -15.77
C GLY A 236 -2.86 18.57 -15.92
N ILE A 237 -2.24 18.20 -17.03
CA ILE A 237 -1.72 16.84 -17.23
C ILE A 237 -0.64 16.55 -16.17
N ARG A 238 -0.66 15.34 -15.58
CA ARG A 238 0.31 14.97 -14.55
C ARG A 238 1.66 14.70 -15.20
N THR A 239 2.76 15.08 -14.55
CA THR A 239 4.11 14.72 -15.02
C THR A 239 4.25 13.22 -15.26
N LEU A 240 3.63 12.36 -14.45
CA LEU A 240 3.68 10.90 -14.64
C LEU A 240 2.82 10.36 -15.79
N GLU A 241 1.88 11.15 -16.32
CA GLU A 241 1.14 10.82 -17.54
C GLU A 241 2.01 11.08 -18.80
N LEU A 242 3.07 11.88 -18.66
CA LEU A 242 4.03 12.21 -19.71
C LEU A 242 5.36 11.46 -19.54
N PHE A 243 5.78 11.26 -18.30
CA PHE A 243 7.03 10.61 -17.89
C PHE A 243 6.77 9.58 -16.78
N PRO A 244 6.30 8.38 -17.11
CA PRO A 244 6.04 7.33 -16.12
C PRO A 244 7.35 6.93 -15.45
N ASN A 245 7.26 6.57 -14.16
CA ASN A 245 8.40 6.16 -13.34
C ASN A 245 8.82 4.69 -13.53
N GLU A 246 8.29 4.01 -14.54
CA GLU A 246 8.64 2.62 -14.82
C GLU A 246 10.09 2.51 -15.29
N LYS A 247 10.86 1.73 -14.54
CA LYS A 247 12.18 1.25 -14.95
C LYS A 247 12.10 -0.07 -15.71
N ASP A 248 10.97 -0.79 -15.56
CA ASP A 248 10.73 -2.07 -16.20
C ASP A 248 10.06 -1.82 -17.56
N PRO A 249 10.75 -2.11 -18.69
CA PRO A 249 10.18 -1.95 -20.01
C PRO A 249 8.93 -2.80 -20.25
N ALA A 250 8.85 -3.99 -19.63
CA ALA A 250 7.74 -4.93 -19.82
C ALA A 250 6.43 -4.46 -19.16
N ASN A 251 6.53 -3.57 -18.17
CA ASN A 251 5.38 -3.06 -17.41
C ASN A 251 5.22 -1.54 -17.57
N ARG A 252 5.86 -0.94 -18.58
CA ARG A 252 5.83 0.51 -18.77
C ARG A 252 4.42 0.99 -19.05
N LYS A 253 3.89 1.82 -18.15
CA LYS A 253 2.61 2.48 -18.35
C LYS A 253 2.63 3.29 -19.65
N ARG A 254 1.54 3.20 -20.41
CA ARG A 254 1.34 4.03 -21.61
C ARG A 254 1.48 5.51 -21.24
N VAL A 255 2.14 6.26 -22.11
CA VAL A 255 2.29 7.71 -22.01
C VAL A 255 1.22 8.42 -22.83
N LEU A 256 1.02 9.71 -22.59
CA LEU A 256 0.24 10.53 -23.52
C LEU A 256 1.01 10.64 -24.85
N GLU A 257 0.31 10.35 -25.93
CA GLU A 257 0.84 10.37 -27.30
C GLU A 257 0.17 11.49 -28.12
N TRP A 258 0.79 11.91 -29.22
CA TRP A 258 0.26 12.99 -30.06
C TRP A 258 -1.09 12.65 -30.67
N GLU A 259 -1.34 11.37 -30.92
CA GLU A 259 -2.60 10.82 -31.41
C GLU A 259 -3.75 11.02 -30.41
N ASP A 260 -3.43 11.22 -29.12
CA ASP A 260 -4.40 11.54 -28.08
C ASP A 260 -4.78 13.05 -28.07
N ILE A 261 -4.12 13.88 -28.88
CA ILE A 261 -4.28 15.34 -28.91
C ILE A 261 -4.92 15.78 -30.22
N ILE A 262 -6.17 16.22 -30.14
CA ILE A 262 -6.93 16.76 -31.27
C ILE A 262 -6.79 18.28 -31.25
N LEU A 263 -5.90 18.83 -32.09
CA LEU A 263 -5.63 20.27 -32.17
C LEU A 263 -6.49 21.01 -33.20
N THR A 264 -7.15 20.28 -34.11
CA THR A 264 -7.92 20.82 -35.23
C THR A 264 -9.41 20.49 -35.08
N GLY A 265 -10.26 21.19 -35.82
CA GLY A 265 -11.70 21.04 -35.78
C GLY A 265 -12.40 21.99 -34.79
N LYS A 266 -13.72 21.84 -34.66
CA LYS A 266 -14.57 22.75 -33.88
C LYS A 266 -14.33 22.69 -32.36
N GLU A 267 -13.88 21.54 -31.86
CA GLU A 267 -13.64 21.31 -30.42
C GLU A 267 -12.28 20.65 -30.16
N PRO A 268 -11.19 21.43 -30.18
CA PRO A 268 -9.85 20.97 -29.84
C PRO A 268 -9.80 20.41 -28.40
N ARG A 269 -9.26 19.20 -28.24
CA ARG A 269 -9.30 18.46 -26.97
C ARG A 269 -8.17 17.45 -26.87
N ILE A 270 -7.78 17.16 -25.64
CA ILE A 270 -6.88 16.06 -25.27
C ILE A 270 -7.73 14.94 -24.71
N ILE A 271 -7.56 13.73 -25.23
CA ILE A 271 -8.18 12.52 -24.70
C ILE A 271 -7.12 11.84 -23.85
N VAL A 272 -7.21 11.90 -22.52
CA VAL A 272 -6.30 11.15 -21.65
C VAL A 272 -6.88 9.74 -21.47
N PRO A 273 -6.28 8.69 -22.03
CA PRO A 273 -6.86 7.35 -21.96
C PRO A 273 -6.72 6.75 -20.57
N ALA A 274 -7.58 5.77 -20.25
CA ALA A 274 -7.56 5.05 -18.98
C ALA A 274 -6.16 4.49 -18.67
N ALA A 275 -5.51 3.90 -19.67
CA ALA A 275 -4.16 3.32 -19.55
C ALA A 275 -3.07 4.34 -19.16
N VAL A 276 -3.26 5.63 -19.47
CA VAL A 276 -2.35 6.72 -19.10
C VAL A 276 -2.71 7.29 -17.71
N SER A 277 -3.99 7.34 -17.40
CA SER A 277 -4.52 7.96 -16.17
C SER A 277 -4.12 7.20 -14.90
N LYS A 278 -4.00 7.90 -13.76
CA LYS A 278 -3.74 7.24 -12.46
C LYS A 278 -4.90 6.38 -11.97
N THR A 279 -6.14 6.78 -12.25
CA THR A 279 -7.36 6.14 -11.73
C THR A 279 -7.91 5.06 -12.67
N ALA A 280 -7.22 4.77 -13.78
CA ALA A 280 -7.72 3.90 -14.85
C ALA A 280 -9.03 4.39 -15.48
N GLU A 281 -9.26 5.71 -15.47
CA GLU A 281 -10.44 6.35 -16.07
C GLU A 281 -10.02 7.25 -17.22
N LYS A 282 -10.73 7.13 -18.35
CA LYS A 282 -10.60 8.04 -19.48
C LYS A 282 -11.15 9.41 -19.08
N ARG A 283 -10.47 10.47 -19.48
CA ARG A 283 -11.00 11.84 -19.37
C ARG A 283 -10.66 12.68 -20.59
N THR A 284 -11.42 13.73 -20.80
CA THR A 284 -11.21 14.70 -21.88
C THR A 284 -10.91 16.06 -21.28
N VAL A 285 -9.91 16.74 -21.85
CA VAL A 285 -9.50 18.09 -21.44
C VAL A 285 -9.62 19.02 -22.64
N PRO A 286 -10.31 20.17 -22.54
CA PRO A 286 -10.34 21.13 -23.64
C PRO A 286 -8.95 21.73 -23.86
N VAL A 287 -8.62 22.03 -25.11
CA VAL A 287 -7.37 22.72 -25.45
C VAL A 287 -7.66 24.22 -25.50
N SER A 288 -7.11 24.97 -24.54
CA SER A 288 -7.13 26.43 -24.56
C SER A 288 -6.27 26.99 -25.69
N GLU A 289 -6.56 28.20 -26.16
CA GLU A 289 -5.78 28.91 -27.18
C GLU A 289 -4.26 28.97 -26.91
N PRO A 290 -3.74 29.37 -25.72
CA PRO A 290 -2.30 29.37 -25.46
C PRO A 290 -1.69 27.97 -25.56
N LEU A 291 -2.41 26.93 -25.12
CA LEU A 291 -1.95 25.54 -25.21
C LEU A 291 -1.86 25.09 -26.67
N ALA A 292 -2.87 25.41 -27.49
CA ALA A 292 -2.83 25.13 -28.91
C ALA A 292 -1.62 25.81 -29.58
N GLY A 293 -1.35 27.06 -29.24
CA GLY A 293 -0.17 27.79 -29.72
C GLY A 293 1.14 27.06 -29.40
N TRP A 294 1.37 26.72 -28.13
CA TRP A 294 2.58 26.01 -27.73
C TRP A 294 2.75 24.62 -28.37
N LEU A 295 1.64 23.87 -28.50
CA LEU A 295 1.69 22.54 -29.11
C LEU A 295 1.95 22.60 -30.63
N LYS A 296 1.56 23.69 -31.31
CA LYS A 296 1.86 23.91 -32.73
C LYS A 296 3.33 24.22 -33.00
N GLU A 297 4.06 24.80 -32.04
CA GLU A 297 5.51 25.02 -32.17
C GLU A 297 6.34 23.73 -32.08
N THR A 298 5.73 22.61 -31.69
CA THR A 298 6.46 21.35 -31.56
C THR A 298 6.51 20.60 -32.89
N ASN A 299 7.72 20.32 -33.34
CA ASN A 299 7.98 19.52 -34.54
C ASN A 299 7.68 18.03 -34.29
N ASN A 300 7.41 17.27 -35.37
CA ASN A 300 7.24 15.81 -35.35
C ASN A 300 6.21 15.32 -34.30
N ARG A 301 4.94 15.60 -34.56
CA ARG A 301 3.80 15.32 -33.68
C ARG A 301 3.26 13.89 -33.86
N THR A 302 4.09 12.90 -33.61
CA THR A 302 3.72 11.47 -33.65
C THR A 302 4.30 10.73 -32.44
N GLY A 303 3.55 9.76 -31.91
CA GLY A 303 3.97 8.97 -30.74
C GLY A 303 4.08 9.79 -29.44
N PRO A 304 4.98 9.44 -28.50
CA PRO A 304 5.08 10.10 -27.19
C PRO A 304 5.24 11.62 -27.27
N VAL A 305 4.35 12.37 -26.61
CA VAL A 305 4.36 13.84 -26.68
C VAL A 305 5.64 14.45 -26.10
N CYS A 306 6.19 13.79 -25.08
CA CYS A 306 7.47 14.16 -24.48
C CYS A 306 8.52 13.10 -24.78
N ASN A 307 9.05 13.11 -25.99
CA ASN A 307 10.16 12.24 -26.39
C ASN A 307 11.52 12.81 -25.96
N CYS A 308 11.70 13.00 -24.66
CA CYS A 308 12.92 13.53 -24.07
C CYS A 308 13.26 12.82 -22.76
N VAL A 309 14.46 13.11 -22.23
CA VAL A 309 14.89 12.55 -20.93
C VAL A 309 13.92 13.02 -19.83
N VAL A 310 13.68 12.18 -18.83
CA VAL A 310 12.78 12.55 -17.73
C VAL A 310 13.28 13.80 -16.98
N PRO A 311 12.38 14.69 -16.50
CA PRO A 311 12.78 16.02 -16.03
C PRO A 311 13.78 16.10 -14.88
N TRP A 312 13.87 15.05 -14.06
CA TRP A 312 14.75 14.95 -12.89
C TRP A 312 16.07 14.23 -13.16
N LYS A 313 16.38 13.94 -14.43
CA LYS A 313 17.68 13.41 -14.84
C LYS A 313 18.45 14.46 -15.63
N GLY A 314 19.78 14.41 -15.50
CA GLY A 314 20.68 15.31 -16.22
C GLY A 314 20.51 15.22 -17.73
N VAL A 315 20.55 16.37 -18.40
CA VAL A 315 20.61 16.47 -19.87
C VAL A 315 22.07 16.47 -20.27
N LYS A 316 22.48 15.46 -21.06
CA LYS A 316 23.90 15.21 -21.41
C LYS A 316 24.62 16.42 -22.03
N SER A 317 23.89 17.32 -22.68
CA SER A 317 24.45 18.49 -23.40
C SER A 317 24.73 19.72 -22.54
N ARG A 318 24.35 19.76 -21.25
CA ARG A 318 24.51 20.96 -20.38
C ARG A 318 25.18 20.66 -19.04
N GLY A 319 26.36 20.04 -19.09
CA GLY A 319 27.17 19.79 -17.89
C GLY A 319 26.50 18.90 -16.84
N GLY A 320 25.53 18.08 -17.23
CA GLY A 320 24.83 17.15 -16.34
C GLY A 320 23.63 17.73 -15.57
N LYS A 321 23.28 19.02 -15.74
CA LYS A 321 22.09 19.62 -15.11
C LYS A 321 20.79 19.02 -15.68
N SER A 322 19.81 18.76 -14.81
CA SER A 322 18.46 18.38 -15.21
C SER A 322 17.67 19.60 -15.68
N VAL A 323 16.55 19.41 -16.39
CA VAL A 323 15.69 20.54 -16.77
C VAL A 323 15.06 21.21 -15.54
N ILE A 324 14.86 20.45 -14.45
CA ILE A 324 14.40 21.03 -13.18
C ILE A 324 15.47 21.98 -12.64
N ASP A 325 16.76 21.64 -12.72
CA ASP A 325 17.84 22.53 -12.27
C ASP A 325 17.88 23.83 -13.10
N LEU A 326 17.68 23.72 -14.42
CA LEU A 326 17.56 24.89 -15.30
C LEU A 326 16.39 25.80 -14.90
N ILE A 327 15.26 25.21 -14.53
CA ILE A 327 14.08 25.94 -14.06
C ILE A 327 14.39 26.61 -12.72
N THR A 328 14.97 25.90 -11.75
CA THR A 328 15.27 26.46 -10.43
C THR A 328 16.28 27.60 -10.52
N ASP A 329 17.29 27.49 -11.39
CA ASP A 329 18.26 28.55 -11.65
C ASP A 329 17.57 29.80 -12.22
N ALA A 330 16.71 29.62 -13.23
CA ALA A 330 15.99 30.73 -13.87
C ALA A 330 14.96 31.41 -12.95
N LEU A 331 14.35 30.65 -12.04
CA LEU A 331 13.39 31.16 -11.08
C LEU A 331 14.04 31.72 -9.81
N GLN A 332 15.28 31.33 -9.52
CA GLN A 332 15.94 31.50 -8.22
C GLN A 332 15.05 30.98 -7.07
N ALA A 333 14.41 29.83 -7.32
CA ALA A 333 13.44 29.25 -6.39
C ALA A 333 13.43 27.72 -6.48
N ASN A 334 13.06 27.07 -5.37
CA ASN A 334 12.94 25.62 -5.30
C ASN A 334 11.81 25.11 -6.22
N TRP A 335 12.02 23.93 -6.80
CA TRP A 335 11.01 23.27 -7.62
C TRP A 335 9.81 22.80 -6.79
N LYS A 336 8.64 23.38 -7.05
CA LYS A 336 7.37 23.01 -6.43
C LYS A 336 6.77 21.79 -7.15
N ARG A 337 6.90 20.60 -6.56
CA ARG A 337 6.46 19.33 -7.17
C ARG A 337 4.95 19.33 -7.46
N ASN A 338 4.56 18.97 -8.69
CA ASN A 338 3.17 18.97 -9.19
C ASN A 338 2.49 20.35 -9.23
N ALA A 339 3.20 21.44 -8.93
CA ALA A 339 2.58 22.76 -8.84
C ALA A 339 2.08 23.29 -10.19
N LEU A 340 2.61 22.86 -11.34
CA LEU A 340 2.03 23.21 -12.66
C LEU A 340 0.57 22.73 -12.78
N ARG A 341 0.32 21.47 -12.42
CA ARG A 341 -1.03 20.91 -12.38
C ARG A 341 -1.91 21.59 -11.33
N HIS A 342 -1.34 21.93 -10.17
CA HIS A 342 -2.09 22.65 -9.13
C HIS A 342 -2.47 24.06 -9.59
N SER A 343 -1.56 24.73 -10.30
CA SER A 343 -1.81 26.05 -10.90
C SER A 343 -2.93 25.98 -11.92
N TYR A 344 -2.91 25.00 -12.83
CA TYR A 344 -4.04 24.76 -13.74
C TYR A 344 -5.35 24.59 -12.97
N GLY A 345 -5.41 23.68 -12.00
CA GLY A 345 -6.64 23.45 -11.23
C GLY A 345 -7.16 24.70 -10.55
N THR A 346 -6.29 25.47 -9.89
CA THR A 346 -6.63 26.72 -9.22
C THR A 346 -7.11 27.78 -10.21
N TYR A 347 -6.33 28.07 -11.26
CA TYR A 347 -6.69 29.12 -12.21
C TYR A 347 -7.91 28.73 -13.05
N ARG A 348 -8.08 27.46 -13.41
CA ARG A 348 -9.23 26.96 -14.16
C ARG A 348 -10.53 27.02 -13.35
N VAL A 349 -10.47 26.74 -12.04
CA VAL A 349 -11.63 26.98 -11.15
C VAL A 349 -11.99 28.47 -11.12
N LEU A 350 -11.00 29.35 -11.01
CA LEU A 350 -11.22 30.81 -11.02
C LEU A 350 -11.74 31.35 -12.38
N GLU A 351 -11.36 30.71 -13.48
CA GLU A 351 -11.80 31.08 -14.83
C GLU A 351 -13.24 30.64 -15.10
N THR A 352 -13.60 29.45 -14.65
CA THR A 352 -14.89 28.81 -14.99
C THR A 352 -15.96 28.95 -13.92
N ASP A 353 -15.57 29.28 -12.68
CA ASP A 353 -16.40 29.20 -11.47
C ASP A 353 -17.09 27.83 -11.27
N HIS A 354 -16.59 26.77 -11.92
CA HIS A 354 -17.29 25.49 -12.00
C HIS A 354 -16.41 24.32 -11.57
N VAL A 355 -16.41 24.01 -10.27
CA VAL A 355 -15.65 22.89 -9.67
C VAL A 355 -15.87 21.56 -10.39
N GLY A 356 -17.12 21.19 -10.69
CA GLY A 356 -17.46 19.91 -11.34
C GLY A 356 -16.77 19.72 -12.69
N LYS A 357 -16.82 20.75 -13.55
CA LYS A 357 -16.11 20.79 -14.84
C LYS A 357 -14.61 20.56 -14.66
N VAL A 358 -13.97 21.28 -13.74
CA VAL A 358 -12.53 21.12 -13.48
C VAL A 358 -12.22 19.72 -12.92
N ALA A 359 -13.11 19.15 -12.10
CA ALA A 359 -12.96 17.80 -11.58
C ALA A 359 -12.92 16.76 -12.72
N LEU A 360 -13.81 16.88 -13.71
CA LEU A 360 -13.83 16.04 -14.91
C LEU A 360 -12.56 16.23 -15.76
N GLU A 361 -12.20 17.48 -16.08
CA GLU A 361 -10.99 17.81 -16.87
C GLU A 361 -9.72 17.24 -16.22
N MET A 362 -9.61 17.35 -14.90
CA MET A 362 -8.43 16.88 -14.17
C MET A 362 -8.45 15.38 -13.84
N GLY A 363 -9.60 14.70 -13.91
CA GLY A 363 -9.75 13.33 -13.39
C GLY A 363 -9.51 13.30 -11.88
N ASN A 364 -10.30 14.11 -11.16
CA ASN A 364 -10.33 14.24 -9.72
C ASN A 364 -11.81 14.15 -9.25
N SER A 365 -12.03 13.89 -7.96
CA SER A 365 -13.36 14.14 -7.38
C SER A 365 -13.57 15.63 -7.11
N GLU A 366 -14.81 16.10 -7.11
CA GLU A 366 -15.12 17.49 -6.73
C GLU A 366 -14.58 17.84 -5.34
N ARG A 367 -14.64 16.89 -4.40
CA ARG A 367 -14.09 17.06 -3.06
C ARG A 367 -12.59 17.39 -3.10
N VAL A 368 -11.83 16.73 -3.98
CA VAL A 368 -10.40 17.02 -4.17
C VAL A 368 -10.21 18.42 -4.74
N VAL A 369 -11.01 18.84 -5.72
CA VAL A 369 -10.94 20.19 -6.30
C VAL A 369 -11.29 21.26 -5.27
N LYS A 370 -12.38 21.08 -4.51
CA LYS A 370 -12.80 21.99 -3.42
C LYS A 370 -11.75 22.10 -2.31
N ASN A 371 -11.10 20.99 -1.96
CA ASN A 371 -10.12 20.99 -0.88
C ASN A 371 -8.76 21.58 -1.26
N HIS A 372 -8.39 21.55 -2.55
CA HIS A 372 -7.04 21.89 -2.99
C HIS A 372 -6.96 23.11 -3.91
N TYR A 373 -7.98 23.40 -4.71
CA TYR A 373 -7.92 24.42 -5.77
C TYR A 373 -8.88 25.58 -5.53
N HIS A 374 -10.04 25.30 -4.94
CA HIS A 374 -10.99 26.33 -4.57
C HIS A 374 -10.41 27.18 -3.43
N ASP A 375 -10.30 28.49 -3.64
CA ASP A 375 -9.76 29.44 -2.65
C ASP A 375 -8.27 29.25 -2.29
N ALA A 376 -7.44 28.85 -3.26
CA ALA A 376 -5.98 28.74 -3.07
C ALA A 376 -5.25 30.10 -3.03
N GLY A 377 -5.87 31.16 -2.49
CA GLY A 377 -5.27 32.49 -2.34
C GLY A 377 -4.93 33.22 -3.66
N ARG A 378 -5.54 32.80 -4.78
CA ARG A 378 -5.36 33.39 -6.11
C ARG A 378 -6.61 34.14 -6.56
N ARG A 379 -6.42 35.17 -7.39
CA ARG A 379 -7.50 36.03 -7.89
C ARG A 379 -7.84 35.73 -9.35
N LYS A 380 -9.09 35.98 -9.77
CA LYS A 380 -9.52 35.84 -11.17
C LYS A 380 -8.64 36.61 -12.16
N ALA A 381 -8.14 37.78 -11.78
CA ALA A 381 -7.21 38.56 -12.60
C ALA A 381 -5.88 37.83 -12.87
N GLU A 382 -5.39 37.03 -11.92
CA GLU A 382 -4.20 36.18 -12.13
C GLU A 382 -4.50 35.01 -13.06
N SER A 383 -5.72 34.46 -13.01
CA SER A 383 -6.15 33.41 -13.93
C SER A 383 -6.16 33.91 -15.39
N LYS A 384 -6.70 35.10 -15.65
CA LYS A 384 -6.64 35.72 -16.98
C LYS A 384 -5.19 35.88 -17.48
N LYS A 385 -4.27 36.34 -16.62
CA LYS A 385 -2.85 36.47 -16.95
C LYS A 385 -2.17 35.11 -17.18
N TRP A 386 -2.62 34.05 -16.52
CA TRP A 386 -2.10 32.70 -16.73
C TRP A 386 -2.47 32.20 -18.13
N PHE A 387 -3.77 32.22 -18.47
CA PHE A 387 -4.27 31.74 -19.76
C PHE A 387 -4.03 32.71 -20.94
N SER A 388 -3.35 33.83 -20.73
CA SER A 388 -2.86 34.69 -21.82
C SER A 388 -1.44 34.32 -22.28
N LEU A 389 -0.76 33.38 -21.62
CA LEU A 389 0.65 33.05 -21.90
C LEU A 389 0.79 32.07 -23.09
N GLY A 390 0.49 32.53 -24.29
CA GLY A 390 0.79 31.85 -25.55
C GLY A 390 2.19 32.18 -26.12
N PRO A 391 2.63 31.49 -27.19
CA PRO A 391 3.93 31.72 -27.84
C PRO A 391 4.13 33.18 -28.27
N ASP A 392 3.08 33.83 -28.81
CA ASP A 392 3.14 35.23 -29.25
C ASP A 392 3.44 36.22 -28.11
N THR A 393 3.11 35.85 -26.88
CA THR A 393 3.33 36.69 -25.67
C THR A 393 4.60 36.35 -24.90
N VAL A 394 5.21 35.20 -25.22
CA VAL A 394 6.41 34.69 -24.55
C VAL A 394 7.47 34.38 -25.60
N SER A 395 8.21 35.42 -25.99
CA SER A 395 9.36 35.25 -26.90
C SER A 395 10.38 34.26 -26.33
N ARG A 396 10.68 33.23 -27.14
CA ARG A 396 11.75 32.25 -26.96
C ARG A 396 12.78 32.47 -28.05
N LYS A 397 14.06 32.22 -27.76
CA LYS A 397 15.05 32.04 -28.83
C LYS A 397 14.76 30.68 -29.48
N LEU A 398 14.40 30.67 -30.76
CA LEU A 398 14.29 29.43 -31.53
C LEU A 398 15.70 28.83 -31.62
N GLU A 399 15.91 27.66 -31.03
CA GLU A 399 17.09 26.86 -31.36
C GLU A 399 16.74 26.19 -32.69
N VAL A 400 17.31 26.68 -33.80
CA VAL A 400 17.27 25.96 -35.08
C VAL A 400 18.06 24.68 -34.85
N VAL A 401 17.36 23.57 -34.66
CA VAL A 401 17.98 22.25 -34.63
C VAL A 401 18.25 21.90 -36.09
N ALA A 402 19.51 22.09 -36.52
CA ALA A 402 20.01 21.62 -37.80
C ALA A 402 20.02 20.09 -37.86
#